data_AF-A0A6A5HMT6-F1
#
_entry.id   AF-A0A6A5HMT6-F1
#
_cell.length_a   1.000
_cell.length_b   1.000
_cell.length_c   1.000
_cell.angle_alpha   90.00
_cell.angle_beta   90.00
_cell.angle_gamma   90.00
#
_symmetry.space_group_name_H-M   'P 1'
#
loop_
_entity.id
_entity.type
_entity.pdbx_description
1 polymer ?
#
loop_
_entity_poly.entity_id
_entity_poly.type
_entity_poly.pdbx_seq_one_letter_code
_entity_poly.pdbx_strand_id
1 'polypeptide(L)'
;MPLPLSYPGIKCILENLEAVKRAHIIARSPGLQKINKLIPICSENLTIACNNLTINKLLIEYDKDEVKFEMNGRRLRRHVSDSQENAMKKLINFYICGRSIARVDKLYWFPRLHPNLMPVNLKIRVNSLEPFFDFETAIPFIDPRSFPLKTVVAILEDSTLFDNQVVKLAKSLILILIHYQRVTVEDLKKLNNNTVEFNRDYHSRIDIIQFIKYQIETKKATETTFVISADSKFVMDRMLSEFELAFGDFRLDGVIERFLPESSGFSIPINNNSRVHAYATEKSPYGGCKLIVKPVS
;
A
#
# COMPACT_ATOMS: atom_id res chain seq x y z
N MET A 1 29.59 25.66 -31.56
CA MET A 1 29.34 24.79 -30.39
C MET A 1 28.05 25.23 -29.74
N PRO A 2 27.13 24.32 -29.37
CA PRO A 2 25.93 24.70 -28.63
C PRO A 2 26.32 25.29 -27.26
N LEU A 3 25.60 26.32 -26.82
CA LEU A 3 25.78 26.94 -25.52
C LEU A 3 25.56 25.91 -24.41
N PRO A 4 26.43 25.86 -23.37
CA PRO A 4 26.20 24.97 -22.23
C PRO A 4 24.91 25.37 -21.51
N LEU A 5 24.17 24.37 -21.05
CA LEU A 5 22.94 24.60 -20.28
C LEU A 5 23.23 25.41 -19.02
N SER A 6 22.36 26.38 -18.73
CA SER A 6 22.42 27.14 -17.48
C SER A 6 22.11 26.24 -16.28
N TYR A 7 22.57 26.64 -15.10
CA TYR A 7 22.32 25.91 -13.86
C TYR A 7 20.82 25.62 -13.60
N PRO A 8 19.88 26.59 -13.78
CA PRO A 8 18.45 26.32 -13.68
C PRO A 8 17.96 25.31 -14.73
N GLY A 9 18.48 25.37 -15.96
CA GLY A 9 18.13 24.44 -17.03
C GLY A 9 18.55 23.00 -16.70
N ILE A 10 19.78 22.81 -16.22
CA ILE A 10 20.27 21.50 -15.78
C ILE A 10 19.43 20.97 -14.62
N LYS A 11 19.12 21.82 -13.63
CA LYS A 11 18.29 21.43 -12.48
C LYS A 11 16.90 20.97 -12.92
N CYS A 12 16.24 21.71 -13.80
CA CYS A 12 14.92 21.37 -14.34
C CYS A 12 14.92 20.02 -15.08
N ILE A 13 15.93 19.76 -15.90
CA ILE A 13 16.07 18.47 -16.60
C ILE A 13 16.23 17.33 -15.59
N LEU A 14 17.13 17.48 -14.63
CA LEU A 14 17.36 16.48 -13.59
C LEU A 14 16.13 16.28 -12.68
N GLU A 15 15.30 17.30 -12.45
CA GLU A 15 14.05 17.20 -11.70
C GLU A 15 13.00 16.32 -12.39
N ASN A 16 12.93 16.38 -13.72
CA ASN A 16 11.94 15.65 -14.51
C ASN A 16 12.44 14.29 -15.05
N LEU A 17 13.71 13.97 -14.84
CA LEU A 17 14.25 12.64 -15.16
C LEU A 17 13.79 11.61 -14.14
N GLU A 18 13.38 10.44 -14.65
CA GLU A 18 13.07 9.27 -13.83
C GLU A 18 14.26 8.93 -12.91
N ALA A 19 13.95 8.57 -11.66
CA ALA A 19 14.93 8.48 -10.58
C ALA A 19 16.11 7.55 -10.88
N VAL A 20 15.86 6.38 -11.47
CA VAL A 20 16.89 5.39 -11.82
C VAL A 20 17.76 5.88 -12.98
N LYS A 21 17.15 6.40 -14.05
CA LYS A 21 17.88 7.00 -15.18
C LYS A 21 18.78 8.15 -14.71
N ARG A 22 18.26 9.00 -13.82
CA ARG A 22 19.04 10.08 -13.21
C ARG A 22 20.21 9.53 -12.41
N ALA A 23 20.00 8.54 -11.53
CA ALA A 23 21.08 7.96 -10.75
C ALA A 23 22.21 7.41 -11.64
N HIS A 24 21.87 6.78 -12.77
CA HIS A 24 22.84 6.31 -13.75
C HIS A 24 23.70 7.43 -14.38
N ILE A 25 23.08 8.57 -14.73
CA ILE A 25 23.78 9.75 -15.26
C ILE A 25 24.70 10.34 -14.19
N ILE A 26 24.17 10.55 -12.98
CA ILE A 26 24.90 11.16 -11.86
C ILE A 26 26.10 10.32 -11.42
N ALA A 27 25.99 8.99 -11.47
CA ALA A 27 27.10 8.08 -11.18
C ALA A 27 28.31 8.26 -12.13
N ARG A 28 28.08 8.75 -13.35
CA ARG A 28 29.12 8.97 -14.38
C ARG A 28 29.56 10.42 -14.52
N SER A 29 28.94 11.34 -13.77
CA SER A 29 29.17 12.77 -13.92
C SER A 29 29.31 13.45 -12.55
N PRO A 30 30.53 13.45 -11.97
CA PRO A 30 30.79 14.03 -10.65
C PRO A 30 30.34 15.49 -10.51
N GLY A 31 30.46 16.28 -11.58
CA GLY A 31 30.00 17.69 -11.60
C GLY A 31 28.49 17.85 -11.36
N LEU A 32 27.68 16.87 -11.75
CA LEU A 32 26.23 16.90 -11.56
C LEU A 32 25.79 16.41 -10.18
N GLN A 33 26.67 15.73 -9.42
CA GLN A 33 26.33 15.20 -8.11
C GLN A 33 25.93 16.31 -7.13
N LYS A 34 26.62 17.46 -7.17
CA LYS A 34 26.29 18.63 -6.33
C LYS A 34 24.87 19.14 -6.60
N ILE A 35 24.49 19.25 -7.87
CA ILE A 35 23.16 19.70 -8.28
C ILE A 35 22.10 18.67 -7.91
N ASN A 36 22.37 17.38 -8.15
CA ASN A 36 21.44 16.29 -7.85
C ASN A 36 21.08 16.19 -6.36
N LYS A 37 22.01 16.52 -5.45
CA LYS A 37 21.74 16.58 -4.00
C LYS A 37 20.69 17.63 -3.62
N LEU A 38 20.47 18.65 -4.45
CA LEU A 38 19.44 19.67 -4.19
C LEU A 38 18.07 19.24 -4.70
N ILE A 39 18.00 18.15 -5.46
CA ILE A 39 16.79 17.71 -6.14
C ILE A 39 16.19 16.49 -5.40
N PRO A 40 14.92 16.57 -4.99
CA PRO A 40 14.21 15.44 -4.41
C PRO A 40 14.27 14.20 -5.30
N ILE A 41 14.31 13.02 -4.67
CA ILE A 41 14.00 11.79 -5.39
C ILE A 41 12.48 11.65 -5.48
N CYS A 42 11.97 11.46 -6.69
CA CYS A 42 10.56 11.20 -6.94
C CYS A 42 10.47 9.79 -7.52
N SER A 43 9.85 8.87 -6.80
CA SER A 43 9.64 7.48 -7.24
C SER A 43 8.21 7.04 -6.99
N GLU A 44 7.71 6.16 -7.83
CA GLU A 44 6.42 5.52 -7.64
C GLU A 44 6.52 4.48 -6.52
N ASN A 45 7.50 3.59 -6.61
CA ASN A 45 7.70 2.50 -5.65
C ASN A 45 9.09 2.58 -5.04
N LEU A 46 9.16 2.50 -3.71
CA LEU A 46 10.40 2.34 -2.97
C LEU A 46 10.27 1.15 -2.02
N THR A 47 11.15 0.18 -2.14
CA THR A 47 11.25 -0.93 -1.19
C THR A 47 12.55 -0.81 -0.43
N ILE A 48 12.48 -0.83 0.90
CA ILE A 48 13.65 -0.88 1.78
C ILE A 48 13.55 -2.16 2.59
N ALA A 49 14.46 -3.10 2.32
CA ALA A 49 14.57 -4.36 3.05
C ALA A 49 16.00 -4.57 3.58
N CYS A 50 16.18 -5.65 4.34
CA CYS A 50 17.46 -5.97 4.98
C CYS A 50 18.60 -6.22 3.99
N ASN A 51 18.30 -6.83 2.85
CA ASN A 51 19.27 -7.22 1.84
C ASN A 51 18.95 -6.62 0.46
N ASN A 52 17.88 -5.84 0.32
CA ASN A 52 17.52 -5.27 -0.97
C ASN A 52 16.94 -3.86 -0.88
N LEU A 53 17.09 -3.14 -1.97
CA LEU A 53 16.57 -1.81 -2.23
C LEU A 53 15.94 -1.83 -3.62
N THR A 54 14.65 -1.54 -3.71
CA THR A 54 13.96 -1.40 -5.00
C THR A 54 13.53 0.04 -5.21
N ILE A 55 13.87 0.60 -6.37
CA ILE A 55 13.41 1.94 -6.79
C ILE A 55 12.73 1.77 -8.14
N ASN A 56 11.41 1.94 -8.18
CA ASN A 56 10.59 1.65 -9.35
C ASN A 56 10.86 0.24 -9.90
N LYS A 57 11.58 0.12 -11.02
CA LYS A 57 11.92 -1.16 -11.69
C LYS A 57 13.36 -1.62 -11.45
N LEU A 58 14.16 -0.85 -10.71
CA LEU A 58 15.51 -1.21 -10.34
C LEU A 58 15.48 -1.98 -9.02
N LEU A 59 15.82 -3.25 -9.06
CA LEU A 59 16.12 -4.06 -7.88
C LEU A 59 17.62 -4.04 -7.63
N ILE A 60 18.02 -3.73 -6.40
CA ILE A 60 19.39 -3.85 -5.92
C ILE A 60 19.38 -4.84 -4.77
N GLU A 61 20.07 -5.95 -4.90
CA GLU A 61 20.11 -7.02 -3.91
C GLU A 61 21.55 -7.30 -3.50
N TYR A 62 21.77 -7.38 -2.20
CA TYR A 62 23.00 -7.87 -1.61
C TYR A 62 22.87 -9.38 -1.37
N ASP A 63 23.84 -10.15 -1.87
CA ASP A 63 23.95 -11.59 -1.68
C ASP A 63 25.40 -11.95 -1.38
N LYS A 64 25.67 -12.32 -0.12
CA LYS A 64 26.98 -12.70 0.42
C LYS A 64 28.08 -11.65 0.28
N ASP A 65 28.76 -11.61 -0.85
CA ASP A 65 29.90 -10.77 -1.21
C ASP A 65 29.65 -10.04 -2.55
N GLU A 66 28.43 -10.14 -3.08
CA GLU A 66 28.02 -9.50 -4.32
C GLU A 66 26.83 -8.55 -4.12
N VAL A 67 26.84 -7.44 -4.85
CA VAL A 67 25.67 -6.61 -5.09
C VAL A 67 25.19 -6.83 -6.52
N LYS A 68 23.95 -7.30 -6.64
CA LYS A 68 23.24 -7.53 -7.89
C LYS A 68 22.34 -6.36 -8.20
N PHE A 69 22.39 -5.88 -9.43
CA PHE A 69 21.49 -4.87 -9.97
C PHE A 69 20.66 -5.51 -11.07
N GLU A 70 19.34 -5.48 -10.93
CA GLU A 70 18.41 -5.98 -11.93
C GLU A 70 17.47 -4.87 -12.39
N MET A 71 17.36 -4.70 -13.71
CA MET A 71 16.44 -3.74 -14.32
C MET A 71 16.01 -4.23 -15.70
N ASN A 72 14.69 -4.37 -15.91
CA ASN A 72 14.11 -4.82 -17.18
C ASN A 72 14.75 -6.13 -17.72
N GLY A 73 14.99 -7.11 -16.83
CA GLY A 73 15.60 -8.41 -17.16
C GLY A 73 17.12 -8.38 -17.37
N ARG A 74 17.76 -7.20 -17.35
CA ARG A 74 19.22 -7.08 -17.39
C ARG A 74 19.79 -7.17 -15.98
N ARG A 75 20.84 -7.97 -15.81
CA ARG A 75 21.51 -8.20 -14.53
C ARG A 75 22.97 -7.77 -14.59
N LEU A 76 23.40 -7.01 -13.60
CA LEU A 76 24.80 -6.67 -13.37
C LEU A 76 25.18 -7.15 -11.96
N ARG A 77 26.38 -7.70 -11.81
CA ARG A 77 26.92 -8.07 -10.50
C ARG A 77 28.20 -7.32 -10.22
N ARG A 78 28.43 -6.98 -8.96
CA ARG A 78 29.68 -6.38 -8.49
C ARG A 78 30.06 -7.01 -7.18
N HIS A 79 31.30 -7.49 -7.10
CA HIS A 79 31.86 -7.95 -5.84
C HIS A 79 32.09 -6.76 -4.91
N VAL A 80 31.76 -6.93 -3.63
CA VAL A 80 31.87 -5.91 -2.59
C VAL A 80 32.49 -6.57 -1.35
N SER A 81 33.48 -5.91 -0.75
CA SER A 81 34.17 -6.41 0.46
C SER A 81 33.52 -5.95 1.77
N ASP A 82 32.53 -5.07 1.69
CA ASP A 82 31.78 -4.58 2.84
C ASP A 82 30.82 -5.64 3.37
N SER A 83 30.51 -5.60 4.67
CA SER A 83 29.38 -6.36 5.21
C SER A 83 28.06 -5.92 4.56
N GLN A 84 27.05 -6.80 4.59
CA GLN A 84 25.70 -6.52 4.09
C GLN A 84 25.15 -5.19 4.61
N GLU A 85 25.24 -4.95 5.92
CA GLU A 85 24.74 -3.72 6.54
C GLU A 85 25.44 -2.47 5.99
N ASN A 86 26.76 -2.51 5.88
CA ASN A 86 27.54 -1.40 5.36
C ASN A 86 27.28 -1.15 3.87
N ALA A 87 27.17 -2.22 3.08
CA ALA A 87 26.83 -2.12 1.66
C ALA A 87 25.43 -1.52 1.47
N MET A 88 24.43 -2.02 2.19
CA MET A 88 23.07 -1.50 2.16
C MET A 88 23.01 -0.03 2.61
N LYS A 89 23.70 0.33 3.70
CA LYS A 89 23.81 1.71 4.16
C LYS A 89 24.43 2.63 3.11
N LYS A 90 25.49 2.20 2.41
CA LYS A 90 26.09 2.96 1.30
C LYS A 90 25.11 3.11 0.12
N LEU A 91 24.36 2.05 -0.22
CA LEU A 91 23.36 2.09 -1.30
C LEU A 91 22.20 3.05 -0.99
N ILE A 92 21.60 2.93 0.20
CA ILE A 92 20.55 3.83 0.68
C ILE A 92 21.06 5.27 0.67
N ASN A 93 22.28 5.50 1.18
CA ASN A 93 22.89 6.82 1.16
C ASN A 93 23.11 7.38 -0.24
N PHE A 94 23.49 6.54 -1.21
CA PHE A 94 23.75 6.98 -2.58
C PHE A 94 22.47 7.31 -3.35
N TYR A 95 21.46 6.45 -3.23
CA TYR A 95 20.23 6.59 -4.02
C TYR A 95 19.21 7.53 -3.37
N ILE A 96 19.07 7.46 -2.05
CA ILE A 96 18.00 8.12 -1.30
C ILE A 96 18.54 9.32 -0.52
N CYS A 97 19.61 9.13 0.26
CA CYS A 97 20.09 10.14 1.20
C CYS A 97 21.04 11.16 0.53
N GLY A 98 21.31 12.26 1.22
CA GLY A 98 22.03 13.40 0.65
C GLY A 98 21.17 14.30 -0.25
N ARG A 99 19.85 14.06 -0.28
CA ARG A 99 18.84 14.92 -0.91
C ARG A 99 18.01 15.63 0.17
N SER A 100 17.40 16.76 -0.17
CA SER A 100 16.57 17.52 0.77
C SER A 100 15.37 16.71 1.29
N ILE A 101 14.65 16.02 0.40
CA ILE A 101 13.46 15.20 0.71
C ILE A 101 13.34 14.05 -0.32
N ALA A 102 12.91 12.87 0.10
CA ALA A 102 12.44 11.82 -0.82
C ALA A 102 10.91 11.87 -0.93
N ARG A 103 10.36 11.87 -2.14
CA ARG A 103 8.91 11.80 -2.43
C ARG A 103 8.61 10.46 -3.07
N VAL A 104 7.78 9.66 -2.43
CA VAL A 104 7.48 8.30 -2.84
C VAL A 104 5.97 8.11 -2.84
N ASP A 105 5.40 7.51 -3.88
CA ASP A 105 3.97 7.18 -3.84
C ASP A 105 3.71 6.01 -2.89
N LYS A 106 4.41 4.89 -3.07
CA LYS A 106 4.31 3.67 -2.26
C LYS A 106 5.64 3.27 -1.63
N LEU A 107 5.67 3.24 -0.30
CA LEU A 107 6.80 2.76 0.48
C LEU A 107 6.51 1.36 1.01
N TYR A 108 7.32 0.40 0.56
CA TYR A 108 7.36 -0.95 1.10
C TYR A 108 8.49 -1.06 2.12
N TRP A 109 8.14 -1.47 3.33
CA TRP A 109 9.03 -1.38 4.48
C TRP A 109 9.23 -2.74 5.14
N PHE A 110 10.46 -3.27 5.03
CA PHE A 110 10.85 -4.59 5.52
C PHE A 110 12.17 -4.60 6.34
N PRO A 111 12.43 -3.66 7.28
CA PRO A 111 13.63 -3.76 8.07
C PRO A 111 13.45 -4.85 9.13
N ARG A 112 14.02 -6.03 8.88
CA ARG A 112 14.41 -6.94 9.96
C ARG A 112 15.71 -6.49 10.64
N LEU A 113 16.27 -5.34 10.28
CA LEU A 113 17.61 -4.88 10.68
C LEU A 113 17.62 -3.72 11.66
N HIS A 114 18.71 -3.70 12.43
CA HIS A 114 19.09 -2.77 13.48
C HIS A 114 18.78 -1.28 13.16
N PRO A 115 18.38 -0.46 14.15
CA PRO A 115 18.04 0.97 13.99
C PRO A 115 19.10 1.85 13.27
N ASN A 116 20.33 1.35 13.11
CA ASN A 116 21.48 2.10 12.58
C ASN A 116 21.68 2.01 11.05
N LEU A 117 20.84 1.23 10.36
CA LEU A 117 20.90 1.05 8.90
C LEU A 117 20.52 2.34 8.16
N MET A 118 19.56 3.08 8.71
CA MET A 118 19.08 4.34 8.12
C MET A 118 19.85 5.54 8.68
N PRO A 119 20.18 6.53 7.84
CA PRO A 119 20.74 7.78 8.34
C PRO A 119 19.67 8.59 9.09
N VAL A 120 20.09 9.21 10.20
CA VAL A 120 19.22 9.91 11.16
C VAL A 120 18.39 11.04 10.54
N ASN A 121 18.87 11.63 9.44
CA ASN A 121 18.20 12.72 8.75
C ASN A 121 17.35 12.28 7.55
N LEU A 122 17.13 10.98 7.35
CA LEU A 122 16.27 10.49 6.28
C LEU A 122 14.81 10.85 6.58
N LYS A 123 14.21 11.64 5.68
CA LYS A 123 12.78 11.96 5.68
C LYS A 123 12.15 11.64 4.32
N ILE A 124 11.19 10.73 4.33
CA ILE A 124 10.47 10.26 3.16
C ILE A 124 9.03 10.76 3.24
N ARG A 125 8.63 11.58 2.28
CA ARG A 125 7.25 11.97 2.07
C ARG A 125 6.54 10.88 1.27
N VAL A 126 5.54 10.24 1.87
CA VAL A 126 4.87 9.06 1.31
C VAL A 126 3.36 9.24 1.22
N ASN A 127 2.71 8.66 0.20
CA ASN A 127 1.25 8.61 0.14
C ASN A 127 0.71 7.30 0.72
N SER A 128 1.41 6.19 0.43
CA SER A 128 1.04 4.83 0.83
C SER A 128 2.18 4.15 1.57
N LEU A 129 1.84 3.50 2.68
CA LEU A 129 2.78 2.70 3.47
C LEU A 129 2.32 1.25 3.52
N GLU A 130 3.23 0.33 3.19
CA GLU A 130 3.06 -1.10 3.29
C GLU A 130 4.23 -1.67 4.12
N PRO A 131 4.10 -1.67 5.46
CA PRO A 131 5.04 -2.35 6.34
C PRO A 131 4.62 -3.82 6.47
N PHE A 132 5.59 -4.72 6.38
CA PHE A 132 5.27 -6.14 6.48
C PHE A 132 5.04 -6.59 7.92
N PHE A 133 5.82 -6.06 8.87
CA PHE A 133 5.76 -6.48 10.28
C PHE A 133 5.57 -5.32 11.28
N ASP A 134 6.13 -4.14 11.03
CA ASP A 134 6.13 -3.10 12.07
C ASP A 134 6.04 -1.67 11.50
N PHE A 135 4.94 -0.99 11.82
CA PHE A 135 4.72 0.43 11.55
C PHE A 135 5.71 1.31 12.32
N GLU A 136 6.00 0.96 13.57
CA GLU A 136 6.79 1.77 14.50
C GLU A 136 8.23 1.93 14.02
N THR A 137 8.76 0.95 13.28
CA THR A 137 10.08 1.07 12.65
C THR A 137 10.10 2.01 11.45
N ALA A 138 8.97 2.19 10.75
CA ALA A 138 8.88 3.04 9.55
C ALA A 138 8.65 4.51 9.91
N ILE A 139 7.81 4.76 10.92
CA ILE A 139 7.34 6.09 11.32
C ILE A 139 8.47 7.11 11.51
N PRO A 140 9.60 6.80 12.18
CA PRO A 140 10.70 7.75 12.37
C PRO A 140 11.27 8.34 11.07
N PHE A 141 11.19 7.60 9.97
CA PHE A 141 11.73 7.97 8.66
C PHE A 141 10.71 8.63 7.73
N ILE A 142 9.43 8.65 8.12
CA ILE A 142 8.38 9.30 7.36
C ILE A 142 8.34 10.80 7.71
N ASP A 143 8.23 11.64 6.68
CA ASP A 143 8.00 13.08 6.85
C ASP A 143 6.61 13.30 7.47
N PRO A 144 6.47 14.05 8.58
CA PRO A 144 5.18 14.28 9.24
C PRO A 144 4.09 14.83 8.32
N ARG A 145 4.46 15.54 7.24
CA ARG A 145 3.52 16.06 6.24
C ARG A 145 2.89 14.97 5.34
N SER A 146 3.28 13.72 5.54
CA SER A 146 2.65 12.55 4.91
C SER A 146 1.39 12.12 5.64
N PHE A 147 1.24 12.48 6.92
CA PHE A 147 0.09 12.07 7.73
C PHE A 147 -1.08 13.06 7.61
N PRO A 148 -2.33 12.58 7.62
CA PRO A 148 -2.72 11.17 7.52
C PRO A 148 -2.37 10.56 6.15
N LEU A 149 -1.95 9.30 6.15
CA LEU A 149 -1.60 8.60 4.92
C LEU A 149 -2.85 8.37 4.04
N LYS A 150 -2.66 8.39 2.73
CA LYS A 150 -3.74 8.07 1.78
C LYS A 150 -4.11 6.59 1.85
N THR A 151 -3.11 5.72 1.93
CA THR A 151 -3.31 4.27 2.01
C THR A 151 -2.35 3.64 3.00
N VAL A 152 -2.87 2.74 3.81
CA VAL A 152 -2.07 1.87 4.67
C VAL A 152 -2.39 0.43 4.31
N VAL A 153 -1.37 -0.39 4.13
CA VAL A 153 -1.51 -1.84 4.02
C VAL A 153 -0.98 -2.44 5.32
N ALA A 154 -1.67 -3.42 5.89
CA ALA A 154 -1.25 -4.09 7.12
C ALA A 154 -1.56 -5.58 7.05
N ILE A 155 -0.68 -6.39 7.61
CA ILE A 155 -1.02 -7.78 7.95
C ILE A 155 -1.73 -7.72 9.30
N LEU A 156 -2.92 -8.31 9.39
CA LEU A 156 -3.55 -8.50 10.69
C LEU A 156 -2.74 -9.58 11.40
N GLU A 157 -2.11 -9.31 12.54
CA GLU A 157 -1.47 -10.34 13.38
C GLU A 157 -2.19 -10.45 14.73
N ASP A 158 -2.62 -9.31 15.25
CA ASP A 158 -3.42 -9.20 16.46
C ASP A 158 -4.46 -8.07 16.35
N SER A 159 -5.34 -7.99 17.36
CA SER A 159 -6.39 -6.97 17.43
C SER A 159 -5.90 -5.57 17.82
N THR A 160 -4.65 -5.41 18.26
CA THR A 160 -4.08 -4.11 18.64
C THR A 160 -3.79 -3.24 17.43
N LEU A 161 -3.68 -3.84 16.24
CA LEU A 161 -3.57 -3.14 14.96
C LEU A 161 -4.67 -2.08 14.79
N PHE A 162 -5.91 -2.41 15.17
CA PHE A 162 -7.04 -1.49 15.07
C PHE A 162 -6.92 -0.29 15.99
N ASP A 163 -6.04 -0.33 16.99
CA ASP A 163 -5.77 0.75 17.93
C ASP A 163 -4.61 1.67 17.51
N ASN A 164 -3.85 1.29 16.48
CA ASN A 164 -2.77 2.10 15.93
C ASN A 164 -3.29 3.38 15.25
N GLN A 165 -2.72 4.54 15.61
CA GLN A 165 -3.15 5.84 15.11
C GLN A 165 -2.91 6.03 13.60
N VAL A 166 -1.81 5.48 13.06
CA VAL A 166 -1.52 5.54 11.62
C VAL A 166 -2.57 4.77 10.83
N VAL A 167 -3.03 3.64 11.37
CA VAL A 167 -4.09 2.81 10.79
C VAL A 167 -5.44 3.55 10.87
N LYS A 168 -5.84 4.05 12.04
CA LYS A 168 -7.13 4.76 12.24
C LYS A 168 -7.27 5.99 11.36
N LEU A 169 -6.20 6.77 11.21
CA LEU A 169 -6.26 8.06 10.52
C LEU A 169 -6.09 7.94 9.00
N ALA A 170 -5.65 6.78 8.49
CA ALA A 170 -5.47 6.60 7.05
C ALA A 170 -6.81 6.72 6.30
N LYS A 171 -6.78 7.30 5.09
CA LYS A 171 -8.00 7.40 4.28
C LYS A 171 -8.49 6.03 3.81
N SER A 172 -7.57 5.15 3.41
CA SER A 172 -7.85 3.80 2.97
C SER A 172 -6.96 2.82 3.72
N LEU A 173 -7.54 1.70 4.17
CA LEU A 173 -6.84 0.61 4.81
C LEU A 173 -6.97 -0.66 3.95
N ILE A 174 -5.87 -1.39 3.78
CA ILE A 174 -5.86 -2.72 3.17
C ILE A 174 -5.35 -3.70 4.22
N LEU A 175 -6.19 -4.64 4.62
CA LEU A 175 -5.88 -5.67 5.60
C LEU A 175 -5.61 -6.99 4.88
N ILE A 176 -4.41 -7.53 5.07
CA ILE A 176 -4.03 -8.85 4.60
C ILE A 176 -4.34 -9.82 5.74
N LEU A 177 -5.29 -10.73 5.49
CA LEU A 177 -5.71 -11.75 6.44
C LEU A 177 -5.08 -13.10 6.06
N ILE A 178 -4.24 -13.63 6.94
CA ILE A 178 -3.51 -14.89 6.77
C ILE A 178 -3.82 -15.85 7.93
N HIS A 179 -3.57 -17.14 7.75
CA HIS A 179 -3.57 -18.12 8.84
C HIS A 179 -4.88 -18.18 9.64
N TYR A 180 -6.04 -18.33 8.96
CA TYR A 180 -7.35 -18.56 9.61
C TYR A 180 -7.85 -17.38 10.46
N GLN A 181 -7.37 -16.16 10.21
CA GLN A 181 -7.77 -14.98 10.97
C GLN A 181 -9.26 -14.66 10.84
N ARG A 182 -9.84 -14.17 11.93
CA ARG A 182 -11.23 -13.76 11.99
C ARG A 182 -11.34 -12.29 12.37
N VAL A 183 -12.05 -11.53 11.53
CA VAL A 183 -12.43 -10.14 11.81
C VAL A 183 -13.85 -10.15 12.37
N THR A 184 -13.98 -9.80 13.65
CA THR A 184 -15.24 -9.82 14.38
C THR A 184 -16.05 -8.54 14.17
N VAL A 185 -17.31 -8.55 14.63
CA VAL A 185 -18.16 -7.35 14.67
C VAL A 185 -17.53 -6.23 15.51
N GLU A 186 -16.83 -6.55 16.60
CA GLU A 186 -16.16 -5.54 17.43
C GLU A 186 -14.96 -4.91 16.72
N ASP A 187 -14.22 -5.69 15.93
CA ASP A 187 -13.13 -5.16 15.10
C ASP A 187 -13.67 -4.21 14.03
N LEU A 188 -14.76 -4.60 13.36
CA LEU A 188 -15.40 -3.79 12.33
C LEU A 188 -15.93 -2.45 12.86
N LYS A 189 -16.39 -2.40 14.12
CA LYS A 189 -16.82 -1.16 14.79
C LYS A 189 -15.68 -0.16 15.02
N LYS A 190 -14.43 -0.64 15.14
CA LYS A 190 -13.26 0.22 15.33
C LYS A 190 -12.79 0.89 14.04
N LEU A 191 -13.25 0.42 12.88
CA LEU A 191 -12.81 0.89 11.56
C LEU A 191 -13.59 2.13 11.12
N ASN A 192 -12.87 3.26 11.04
CA ASN A 192 -13.40 4.57 10.64
C ASN A 192 -12.74 5.13 9.36
N ASN A 193 -11.98 4.30 8.64
CA ASN A 193 -11.40 4.68 7.35
C ASN A 193 -12.50 4.84 6.29
N ASN A 194 -12.30 5.71 5.29
CA ASN A 194 -13.28 5.85 4.20
C ASN A 194 -13.46 4.53 3.42
N THR A 195 -12.39 3.75 3.29
CA THR A 195 -12.43 2.46 2.60
C THR A 195 -11.53 1.45 3.30
N VAL A 196 -12.05 0.26 3.56
CA VAL A 196 -11.28 -0.88 4.09
C VAL A 196 -11.36 -2.05 3.12
N GLU A 197 -10.22 -2.47 2.58
CA GLU A 197 -10.12 -3.66 1.73
C GLU A 197 -9.54 -4.83 2.52
N PHE A 198 -10.25 -5.95 2.55
CA PHE A 198 -9.75 -7.21 3.10
C PHE A 198 -9.23 -8.09 1.96
N ASN A 199 -7.93 -8.34 1.97
CA ASN A 199 -7.29 -9.36 1.15
C ASN A 199 -7.14 -10.62 1.99
N ARG A 200 -8.03 -11.58 1.81
CA ARG A 200 -8.14 -12.76 2.68
C ARG A 200 -7.67 -14.02 2.00
N ASP A 201 -7.05 -14.90 2.77
CA ASP A 201 -6.94 -16.31 2.38
C ASP A 201 -8.31 -17.02 2.47
N TYR A 202 -8.37 -18.22 1.89
CA TYR A 202 -9.55 -19.08 1.87
C TYR A 202 -10.13 -19.36 3.28
N HIS A 203 -9.27 -19.39 4.29
CA HIS A 203 -9.62 -19.81 5.64
C HIS A 203 -10.04 -18.68 6.57
N SER A 204 -9.63 -17.46 6.27
CA SER A 204 -9.94 -16.27 7.07
C SER A 204 -11.43 -15.92 6.96
N ARG A 205 -12.03 -15.35 8.00
CA ARG A 205 -13.46 -15.02 8.06
C ARG A 205 -13.67 -13.56 8.46
N ILE A 206 -14.72 -12.96 7.92
CA ILE A 206 -15.11 -11.58 8.22
C ILE A 206 -16.60 -11.60 8.55
N ASP A 207 -16.96 -11.16 9.74
CA ASP A 207 -18.34 -11.21 10.24
C ASP A 207 -19.20 -10.06 9.65
N ILE A 208 -19.07 -9.80 8.34
CA ILE A 208 -19.69 -8.65 7.67
C ILE A 208 -21.22 -8.68 7.70
N ILE A 209 -21.83 -9.87 7.57
CA ILE A 209 -23.30 -10.04 7.64
C ILE A 209 -23.79 -9.71 9.06
N GLN A 210 -23.10 -10.20 10.09
CA GLN A 210 -23.45 -9.92 11.48
C GLN A 210 -23.28 -8.43 11.81
N PHE A 211 -22.25 -7.80 11.23
CA PHE A 211 -22.06 -6.36 11.36
C PHE A 211 -23.18 -5.54 10.70
N ILE A 212 -23.68 -5.97 9.53
CA ILE A 212 -24.85 -5.33 8.91
C ILE A 212 -26.10 -5.50 9.78
N LYS A 213 -26.35 -6.71 10.32
CA LYS A 213 -27.47 -6.95 11.25
C LYS A 213 -27.39 -6.04 12.49
N TYR A 214 -26.21 -5.92 13.08
CA TYR A 214 -25.97 -4.99 14.19
C TYR A 214 -26.29 -3.53 13.82
N GLN A 215 -25.92 -3.07 12.62
CA GLN A 215 -26.26 -1.72 12.16
C GLN A 215 -27.78 -1.52 12.03
N ILE A 216 -28.52 -2.52 11.54
CA ILE A 216 -29.99 -2.48 11.46
C ILE A 216 -30.60 -2.39 12.87
N GLU A 217 -30.16 -3.24 13.79
CA GLU A 217 -30.65 -3.26 15.18
C GLU A 217 -30.41 -1.92 15.90
N THR A 218 -29.23 -1.34 15.70
CA THR A 218 -28.85 -0.05 16.32
C THR A 218 -29.29 1.18 15.52
N LYS A 219 -29.84 0.99 14.32
CA LYS A 219 -30.20 2.04 13.35
C LYS A 219 -29.04 3.01 13.03
N LYS A 220 -27.80 2.55 13.18
CA LYS A 220 -26.59 3.36 13.03
C LYS A 220 -25.73 2.80 11.90
N ALA A 221 -25.76 3.47 10.74
CA ALA A 221 -24.91 3.12 9.61
C ALA A 221 -23.47 3.58 9.85
N THR A 222 -22.51 2.80 9.36
CA THR A 222 -21.13 3.26 9.19
C THR A 222 -20.98 4.04 7.88
N GLU A 223 -20.02 4.95 7.84
CA GLU A 223 -19.62 5.64 6.59
C GLU A 223 -18.51 4.88 5.83
N THR A 224 -17.96 3.83 6.44
CA THR A 224 -16.89 3.01 5.87
C THR A 224 -17.40 2.13 4.73
N THR A 225 -16.76 2.20 3.57
CA THR A 225 -16.95 1.21 2.50
C THR A 225 -16.03 0.01 2.73
N PHE A 226 -16.58 -1.20 2.81
CA PHE A 226 -15.80 -2.42 2.90
C PHE A 226 -15.68 -3.09 1.53
N VAL A 227 -14.49 -3.58 1.22
CA VAL A 227 -14.19 -4.34 0.01
C VAL A 227 -13.58 -5.66 0.43
N ILE A 228 -14.21 -6.78 0.11
CA ILE A 228 -13.69 -8.11 0.47
C ILE A 228 -13.24 -8.77 -0.83
N SER A 229 -11.93 -9.00 -0.95
CA SER A 229 -11.37 -9.73 -2.08
C SER A 229 -11.56 -11.23 -1.86
N ALA A 230 -12.02 -11.92 -2.90
CA ALA A 230 -12.05 -13.37 -2.94
C ALA A 230 -10.98 -13.88 -3.93
N ASP A 231 -10.28 -14.92 -3.50
CA ASP A 231 -9.24 -15.62 -4.26
C ASP A 231 -9.82 -16.50 -5.38
N SER A 232 -11.12 -16.80 -5.32
CA SER A 232 -11.81 -17.70 -6.22
C SER A 232 -13.28 -17.36 -6.38
N LYS A 233 -13.87 -17.74 -7.53
CA LYS A 233 -15.31 -17.60 -7.78
C LYS A 233 -16.14 -18.38 -6.74
N PHE A 234 -15.68 -19.56 -6.34
CA PHE A 234 -16.35 -20.38 -5.33
C PHE A 234 -16.50 -19.66 -3.97
N VAL A 235 -15.47 -18.94 -3.53
CA VAL A 235 -15.54 -18.15 -2.28
C VAL A 235 -16.53 -17.01 -2.42
N MET A 236 -16.58 -16.34 -3.57
CA MET A 236 -17.60 -15.31 -3.84
C MET A 236 -19.01 -15.87 -3.82
N ASP A 237 -19.26 -16.97 -4.53
CA ASP A 237 -20.59 -17.56 -4.64
C ASP A 237 -21.12 -17.99 -3.26
N ARG A 238 -20.22 -18.51 -2.41
CA ARG A 238 -20.54 -18.77 -1.00
C ARG A 238 -20.94 -17.50 -0.27
N MET A 239 -20.13 -16.44 -0.35
CA MET A 239 -20.44 -15.17 0.31
C MET A 239 -21.77 -14.58 -0.17
N LEU A 240 -22.03 -14.59 -1.48
CA LEU A 240 -23.29 -14.13 -2.05
C LEU A 240 -24.47 -14.98 -1.57
N SER A 241 -24.30 -16.30 -1.46
CA SER A 241 -25.32 -17.20 -0.91
C SER A 241 -25.62 -16.91 0.57
N GLU A 242 -24.60 -16.59 1.36
CA GLU A 242 -24.80 -16.17 2.76
C GLU A 242 -25.54 -14.82 2.85
N PHE A 243 -25.25 -13.88 1.95
CA PHE A 243 -26.01 -12.62 1.84
C PHE A 243 -27.46 -12.87 1.39
N GLU A 244 -27.68 -13.78 0.45
CA GLU A 244 -29.00 -14.18 -0.01
C GLU A 244 -29.85 -14.76 1.13
N LEU A 245 -29.28 -15.67 1.91
CA LEU A 245 -29.95 -16.26 3.07
C LEU A 245 -30.29 -15.22 4.14
N ALA A 246 -29.47 -14.18 4.29
CA ALA A 246 -29.67 -13.15 5.30
C ALA A 246 -30.56 -11.98 4.84
N PHE A 247 -30.53 -11.64 3.55
CA PHE A 247 -31.05 -10.40 3.01
C PHE A 247 -31.73 -10.55 1.64
N GLY A 248 -32.15 -11.76 1.25
CA GLY A 248 -32.73 -12.05 -0.08
C GLY A 248 -33.95 -11.21 -0.45
N ASP A 249 -34.69 -10.73 0.55
CA ASP A 249 -35.84 -9.81 0.36
C ASP A 249 -35.42 -8.41 -0.11
N PHE A 250 -34.15 -8.03 0.05
CA PHE A 250 -33.63 -6.69 -0.20
C PHE A 250 -32.81 -6.62 -1.48
N ARG A 251 -33.43 -6.89 -2.63
CA ARG A 251 -32.76 -6.82 -3.94
C ARG A 251 -32.31 -5.40 -4.30
N LEU A 252 -31.15 -5.31 -4.94
CA LEU A 252 -30.67 -4.07 -5.55
C LEU A 252 -31.14 -4.04 -7.01
N ASP A 253 -32.16 -3.24 -7.30
CA ASP A 253 -32.67 -3.04 -8.67
C ASP A 253 -31.92 -1.88 -9.34
N GLY A 254 -31.11 -2.16 -10.37
CA GLY A 254 -30.48 -1.13 -11.21
C GLY A 254 -29.03 -1.40 -11.60
N VAL A 255 -28.63 -0.83 -12.74
CA VAL A 255 -27.30 -0.98 -13.35
C VAL A 255 -26.28 -0.11 -12.61
N ILE A 256 -25.41 -0.73 -11.82
CA ILE A 256 -24.10 -0.13 -11.52
C ILE A 256 -23.19 -0.51 -12.69
N GLU A 257 -22.50 0.45 -13.31
CA GLU A 257 -21.70 0.29 -14.54
C GLU A 257 -20.56 -0.77 -14.49
N ARG A 258 -20.37 -1.46 -13.35
CA ARG A 258 -19.38 -2.54 -13.15
C ARG A 258 -19.95 -3.79 -12.46
N PHE A 259 -21.27 -3.93 -12.45
CA PHE A 259 -21.91 -5.13 -11.93
C PHE A 259 -21.44 -6.35 -12.70
N LEU A 260 -21.18 -7.45 -11.99
CA LEU A 260 -21.20 -8.77 -12.61
C LEU A 260 -22.67 -9.03 -13.04
N PRO A 261 -22.98 -9.15 -14.34
CA PRO A 261 -24.35 -9.23 -14.83
C PRO A 261 -25.15 -10.43 -14.28
N GLU A 262 -24.44 -11.45 -13.79
CA GLU A 262 -25.01 -12.68 -13.23
C GLU A 262 -25.07 -12.70 -11.69
N SER A 263 -24.58 -11.66 -11.00
CA SER A 263 -24.52 -11.64 -9.53
C SER A 263 -25.62 -10.77 -8.91
N SER A 264 -26.30 -11.29 -7.90
CA SER A 264 -27.26 -10.53 -7.12
C SER A 264 -26.58 -9.47 -6.26
N GLY A 265 -27.03 -8.22 -6.36
CA GLY A 265 -26.77 -7.22 -5.35
C GLY A 265 -27.92 -7.04 -4.38
N PHE A 266 -27.62 -6.43 -3.24
CA PHE A 266 -28.54 -6.23 -2.14
C PHE A 266 -28.59 -4.74 -1.76
N SER A 267 -29.78 -4.22 -1.49
CA SER A 267 -30.03 -2.85 -0.98
C SER A 267 -30.69 -2.91 0.39
N ILE A 268 -29.87 -3.08 1.42
CA ILE A 268 -30.31 -3.42 2.78
C ILE A 268 -30.61 -2.14 3.56
N PRO A 269 -31.86 -1.87 3.97
CA PRO A 269 -32.19 -0.66 4.73
C PRO A 269 -31.64 -0.73 6.16
N ILE A 270 -30.98 0.33 6.63
CA ILE A 270 -30.49 0.46 8.01
C ILE A 270 -31.45 1.33 8.83
N ASN A 271 -31.87 2.46 8.28
CA ASN A 271 -32.91 3.34 8.82
C ASN A 271 -33.60 4.10 7.67
N ASN A 272 -34.45 5.07 7.98
CA ASN A 272 -35.22 5.83 6.97
C ASN A 272 -34.34 6.60 5.97
N ASN A 273 -33.10 6.93 6.34
CA ASN A 273 -32.21 7.81 5.58
C ASN A 273 -30.90 7.12 5.18
N SER A 274 -30.75 5.82 5.44
CA SER A 274 -29.50 5.12 5.12
C SER A 274 -29.73 3.65 4.82
N ARG A 275 -28.96 3.15 3.84
CA ARG A 275 -28.97 1.78 3.37
C ARG A 275 -27.53 1.30 3.14
N VAL A 276 -27.35 0.00 3.09
CA VAL A 276 -26.09 -0.63 2.68
C VAL A 276 -26.30 -1.34 1.36
N HIS A 277 -25.49 -1.00 0.37
CA HIS A 277 -25.42 -1.71 -0.90
C HIS A 277 -24.33 -2.78 -0.84
N ALA A 278 -24.69 -4.04 -1.08
CA ALA A 278 -23.74 -5.14 -1.16
C ALA A 278 -23.78 -5.77 -2.56
N TYR A 279 -22.66 -5.81 -3.29
CA TYR A 279 -22.63 -6.35 -4.65
C TYR A 279 -21.24 -6.83 -5.05
N ALA A 280 -21.19 -7.80 -5.97
CA ALA A 280 -19.94 -8.33 -6.50
C ALA A 280 -19.46 -7.57 -7.75
N THR A 281 -18.15 -7.46 -7.90
CA THR A 281 -17.48 -6.85 -9.06
C THR A 281 -16.29 -7.69 -9.49
N GLU A 282 -16.03 -7.74 -10.79
CA GLU A 282 -14.81 -8.34 -11.34
C GLU A 282 -13.59 -7.42 -11.14
N LYS A 283 -12.43 -8.03 -10.84
CA LYS A 283 -11.13 -7.36 -10.89
C LYS A 283 -10.58 -7.45 -12.32
N SER A 284 -9.91 -6.39 -12.76
CA SER A 284 -9.15 -6.36 -14.03
C SER A 284 -8.12 -7.52 -14.12
N PRO A 285 -7.50 -7.75 -15.31
CA PRO A 285 -7.54 -8.97 -16.13
C PRO A 285 -6.99 -10.28 -15.52
N TYR A 286 -6.68 -10.34 -14.23
CA TYR A 286 -6.06 -11.48 -13.54
C TYR A 286 -7.05 -12.34 -12.73
N GLY A 287 -8.36 -12.16 -12.88
CA GLY A 287 -9.37 -13.16 -12.49
C GLY A 287 -9.83 -13.21 -11.02
N GLY A 288 -9.63 -12.14 -10.24
CA GLY A 288 -10.17 -12.04 -8.87
C GLY A 288 -11.55 -11.37 -8.84
N CYS A 289 -12.37 -11.68 -7.85
CA CYS A 289 -13.65 -11.01 -7.62
C CYS A 289 -13.64 -10.24 -6.28
N LYS A 290 -14.43 -9.17 -6.19
CA LYS A 290 -14.55 -8.34 -4.99
C LYS A 290 -16.01 -8.18 -4.61
N LEU A 291 -16.34 -8.44 -3.34
CA LEU A 291 -17.60 -8.04 -2.73
C LEU A 291 -17.43 -6.62 -2.18
N ILE A 292 -18.26 -5.69 -2.65
CA ILE A 292 -18.31 -4.32 -2.17
C ILE A 292 -19.52 -4.18 -1.24
N VAL A 293 -19.29 -3.71 -0.02
CA VAL A 293 -20.32 -3.36 0.96
C VAL A 293 -20.19 -1.87 1.25
N LYS A 294 -21.08 -1.08 0.65
CA LYS A 294 -20.99 0.37 0.60
C LYS A 294 -22.21 1.02 1.27
N PRO A 295 -22.02 1.92 2.24
CA PRO A 295 -23.11 2.71 2.80
C PRO A 295 -23.60 3.75 1.79
N VAL A 296 -24.90 4.00 1.79
CA VAL A 296 -25.61 4.98 0.96
C VAL A 296 -26.58 5.74 1.86
N SER A 297 -26.49 7.07 1.81
CA SER A 297 -27.36 8.00 2.54
C SER A 297 -28.17 8.83 1.56
#